data_AF-A0A6P2AMC1-F1
#
_entry.id   AF-A0A6P2AMC1-F1
#
_cell.length_a   1.000
_cell.length_b   1.000
_cell.length_c   1.000
_cell.angle_alpha   90.00
_cell.angle_beta   90.00
_cell.angle_gamma   90.00
#
_symmetry.space_group_name_H-M   'P 1'
#
loop_
_entity.id
_entity.type
_entity.pdbx_description
1 polymer ?
#
loop_
_entity_poly.entity_id
_entity_poly.type
_entity_poly.pdbx_seq_one_letter_code
_entity_poly.pdbx_strand_id
1 'polypeptide(L)'
;MRLKRFISGLAIAGLATAMLSGLSMAAEDRVDSRDAAASADSDPAETRTERDGAPPTDTAGGSLAGAACPGDLSDSGNVDVFDLLELLDAWGSCSDPSDCPADLTGSGVVDVFDLLELLDNWGECPTDPNSCENSCGFEALGGCWCDEACVGFGDCCDDACEVCELDSCVDSC
;
A
#
# COMPACT_ATOMS: atom_id res chain seq x y z
N MET A 1 62.27 7.26 -27.88
CA MET A 1 61.27 6.25 -27.46
C MET A 1 60.05 6.34 -28.37
N ARG A 2 59.40 5.19 -28.60
CA ARG A 2 58.59 4.88 -29.79
C ARG A 2 57.28 5.67 -29.91
N LEU A 3 57.03 6.08 -31.14
CA LEU A 3 55.80 6.46 -31.82
C LEU A 3 54.71 5.37 -31.72
N LYS A 4 53.45 5.71 -31.36
CA LYS A 4 52.23 5.30 -32.08
C LYS A 4 50.94 5.95 -31.55
N ARG A 5 50.26 6.61 -32.50
CA ARG A 5 48.87 7.05 -32.49
C ARG A 5 47.94 5.84 -32.63
N PHE A 6 46.81 5.83 -31.92
CA PHE A 6 45.58 5.07 -32.24
C PHE A 6 44.50 6.16 -32.38
N ILE A 7 44.10 6.60 -33.57
CA ILE A 7 43.22 5.99 -34.59
C ILE A 7 41.86 5.55 -34.03
N SER A 8 40.88 6.40 -34.35
CA SER A 8 39.51 6.11 -34.79
C SER A 8 38.53 5.42 -33.85
N GLY A 9 37.56 6.22 -33.41
CA GLY A 9 36.16 6.11 -33.85
C GLY A 9 35.55 4.72 -33.92
N LEU A 10 34.58 4.47 -33.04
CA LEU A 10 33.52 3.51 -33.32
C LEU A 10 32.19 4.11 -32.88
N ALA A 11 31.46 4.64 -33.86
CA ALA A 11 30.02 4.83 -33.78
C ALA A 11 29.37 3.44 -33.90
N ILE A 12 28.48 3.09 -32.97
CA ILE A 12 27.51 2.00 -33.10
C ILE A 12 26.17 2.67 -32.77
N ALA A 13 25.53 3.21 -33.79
CA ALA A 13 24.42 2.58 -34.51
C ALA A 13 23.15 2.54 -33.66
N GLY A 14 22.23 3.46 -34.00
CA GLY A 14 20.86 3.41 -33.52
C GLY A 14 20.14 2.16 -34.02
N LEU A 15 19.19 1.71 -33.22
CA LEU A 15 18.14 0.79 -33.60
C LEU A 15 16.86 1.25 -32.91
N ALA A 16 16.24 2.26 -33.49
CA ALA A 16 14.80 2.45 -33.37
C ALA A 16 14.14 1.38 -34.25
N THR A 17 13.38 0.47 -33.65
CA THR A 17 12.57 -0.49 -34.41
C THR A 17 11.16 -0.58 -33.83
N ALA A 18 10.26 0.11 -34.54
CA ALA A 18 8.89 -0.22 -34.90
C ALA A 18 7.95 -0.88 -33.87
N MET A 19 6.91 -0.10 -33.55
CA MET A 19 5.53 -0.52 -33.29
C MET A 19 5.09 -1.64 -34.23
N LEU A 20 4.57 -2.74 -33.68
CA LEU A 20 3.73 -3.68 -34.44
C LEU A 20 2.37 -3.84 -33.78
N SER A 21 1.37 -3.50 -34.59
CA SER A 21 -0.06 -3.49 -34.37
C SER A 21 -0.67 -4.86 -33.99
N GLY A 22 -1.68 -4.81 -33.13
CA GLY A 22 -3.03 -5.31 -33.40
C GLY A 22 -3.21 -6.78 -33.82
N LEU A 23 -3.70 -7.59 -32.89
CA LEU A 23 -4.57 -8.76 -33.07
C LEU A 23 -5.54 -8.75 -31.87
N SER A 24 -6.81 -9.11 -31.88
CA SER A 24 -7.87 -9.31 -32.86
C SER A 24 -9.12 -9.50 -32.01
N MET A 25 -10.22 -8.84 -32.37
CA MET A 25 -11.53 -8.90 -31.73
C MET A 25 -12.25 -10.23 -32.04
N ALA A 26 -13.07 -10.72 -31.09
CA ALA A 26 -14.14 -11.77 -31.12
C ALA A 26 -13.90 -12.88 -30.07
N ALA A 27 -14.86 -13.40 -29.28
CA ALA A 27 -16.31 -13.27 -29.26
C ALA A 27 -16.87 -13.68 -27.87
N GLU A 28 -17.81 -12.87 -27.35
CA GLU A 28 -19.09 -13.19 -26.72
C GLU A 28 -19.33 -14.61 -26.14
N ASP A 29 -19.52 -14.71 -24.82
CA ASP A 29 -20.25 -15.83 -24.20
C ASP A 29 -21.49 -15.35 -23.42
N ARG A 30 -22.52 -16.18 -23.44
CA ARG A 30 -23.94 -15.81 -23.40
C ARG A 30 -24.49 -15.75 -21.98
N VAL A 31 -25.20 -14.65 -21.66
CA VAL A 31 -26.10 -14.58 -20.51
C VAL A 31 -27.42 -15.27 -20.89
N ASP A 32 -27.64 -16.48 -20.38
CA ASP A 32 -28.91 -17.20 -20.53
C ASP A 32 -29.96 -16.60 -19.58
N SER A 33 -31.03 -16.11 -20.18
CA SER A 33 -32.19 -15.54 -19.51
C SER A 33 -33.05 -16.64 -18.90
N ARG A 34 -33.41 -16.51 -17.62
CA ARG A 34 -34.62 -17.14 -17.10
C ARG A 34 -35.44 -16.16 -16.29
N ASP A 35 -36.67 -16.04 -16.75
CA ASP A 35 -37.69 -15.08 -16.39
C ASP A 35 -38.18 -15.17 -14.93
N ALA A 36 -38.40 -13.97 -14.39
CA ALA A 36 -39.55 -13.51 -13.60
C ALA A 36 -40.43 -14.53 -12.85
N ALA A 37 -40.56 -14.30 -11.54
CA ALA A 37 -41.87 -14.17 -10.93
C ALA A 37 -41.81 -13.23 -9.71
N ALA A 38 -42.71 -12.25 -9.74
CA ALA A 38 -42.92 -11.25 -8.71
C ALA A 38 -43.57 -11.85 -7.45
N SER A 39 -43.23 -11.32 -6.29
CA SER A 39 -44.18 -11.17 -5.19
C SER A 39 -43.82 -9.91 -4.42
N ALA A 40 -44.68 -8.91 -4.55
CA ALA A 40 -44.70 -7.72 -3.72
C ALA A 40 -45.12 -8.10 -2.30
N ASP A 41 -44.44 -7.55 -1.31
CA ASP A 41 -45.09 -7.18 -0.06
C ASP A 41 -44.48 -5.88 0.46
N SER A 42 -45.37 -5.06 0.99
CA SER A 42 -45.21 -3.65 1.29
C SER A 42 -44.90 -3.49 2.78
N ASP A 43 -44.05 -2.53 3.15
CA ASP A 43 -44.27 -1.67 4.34
C ASP A 43 -43.29 -0.49 4.35
N PRO A 44 -43.61 0.63 5.04
CA PRO A 44 -43.38 1.97 4.52
C PRO A 44 -42.30 2.75 5.26
N ALA A 45 -41.76 3.73 4.53
CA ALA A 45 -41.21 5.01 4.98
C ALA A 45 -40.54 5.08 6.37
N GLU A 46 -39.21 4.99 6.37
CA GLU A 46 -38.40 5.93 7.15
C GLU A 46 -37.41 6.60 6.20
N THR A 47 -37.77 7.82 5.78
CA THR A 47 -36.87 8.74 5.10
C THR A 47 -35.85 9.27 6.10
N ARG A 48 -34.59 8.81 6.00
CA ARG A 48 -33.44 9.55 6.52
C ARG A 48 -32.46 9.80 5.38
N THR A 49 -32.63 11.00 4.82
CA THR A 49 -31.61 11.88 4.24
C THR A 49 -30.29 11.22 3.84
N GLU A 50 -30.19 11.00 2.53
CA GLU A 50 -29.01 11.29 1.72
C GLU A 50 -28.20 12.44 2.34
N ARG A 51 -27.02 12.10 2.86
CA ARG A 51 -25.97 13.05 3.26
C ARG A 51 -24.74 12.68 2.45
N ASP A 52 -24.50 13.50 1.43
CA ASP A 52 -23.19 13.95 0.96
C ASP A 52 -22.10 12.88 0.76
N GLY A 53 -21.95 12.51 -0.52
CA GLY A 53 -20.82 11.84 -1.18
C GLY A 53 -19.59 11.50 -0.34
N ALA A 54 -19.45 10.21 -0.04
CA ALA A 54 -18.13 9.60 -0.03
C ALA A 54 -17.62 9.56 -1.48
N PRO A 55 -16.38 10.00 -1.77
CA PRO A 55 -15.78 9.74 -3.08
C PRO A 55 -15.70 8.22 -3.29
N PRO A 56 -15.79 7.71 -4.52
CA PRO A 56 -15.40 6.33 -4.79
C PRO A 56 -13.93 6.22 -4.43
N THR A 57 -13.62 5.58 -3.30
CA THR A 57 -12.27 5.09 -3.05
C THR A 57 -12.07 3.98 -4.06
N ASP A 58 -11.41 4.29 -5.17
CA ASP A 58 -10.79 3.30 -6.01
C ASP A 58 -9.84 2.52 -5.12
N THR A 59 -10.31 1.36 -4.64
CA THR A 59 -9.50 0.33 -4.01
C THR A 59 -8.55 -0.21 -5.07
N ALA A 60 -7.49 0.56 -5.33
CA ALA A 60 -6.23 0.00 -5.72
C ALA A 60 -5.67 -0.68 -4.46
N GLY A 61 -5.66 -2.01 -4.48
CA GLY A 61 -4.94 -2.83 -3.50
C GLY A 61 -3.43 -2.60 -3.60
N GLY A 62 -2.98 -1.45 -3.13
CA GLY A 62 -1.64 -1.25 -2.61
C GLY A 62 -1.78 -1.15 -1.11
N SER A 63 -1.18 -2.11 -0.40
CA SER A 63 -1.03 -2.09 1.05
C SER A 63 -0.59 -0.70 1.51
N LEU A 64 -1.42 -0.01 2.29
CA LEU A 64 -0.92 0.99 3.22
C LEU A 64 -0.46 0.23 4.47
N ALA A 65 0.56 -0.61 4.31
CA ALA A 65 1.10 -1.41 5.41
C ALA A 65 1.44 -0.49 6.59
N GLY A 66 1.16 -0.99 7.79
CA GLY A 66 0.98 -0.29 9.05
C GLY A 66 1.87 0.94 9.25
N ALA A 67 1.22 2.09 9.33
CA ALA A 67 1.81 3.41 9.53
C ALA A 67 2.91 3.79 8.52
N ALA A 68 2.88 5.05 8.11
CA ALA A 68 4.01 5.62 7.40
C ALA A 68 5.24 5.60 8.31
N CYS A 69 6.04 4.54 8.24
CA CYS A 69 7.31 4.38 8.92
C CYS A 69 8.39 4.38 7.84
N PRO A 70 8.85 5.57 7.41
CA PRO A 70 9.89 5.68 6.42
C PRO A 70 11.12 4.91 6.92
N GLY A 71 11.48 3.85 6.19
CA GLY A 71 12.66 3.03 6.49
C GLY A 71 12.39 1.58 6.87
N ASP A 72 11.14 1.14 7.08
CA ASP A 72 10.82 -0.30 7.17
C ASP A 72 10.64 -0.86 5.76
N LEU A 73 11.77 -1.15 5.11
CA LEU A 73 11.81 -1.59 3.72
C LEU A 73 11.40 -3.07 3.58
N SER A 74 11.57 -3.82 4.67
CA SER A 74 11.29 -5.25 4.74
C SER A 74 9.87 -5.61 5.21
N ASP A 75 9.03 -4.59 5.49
CA ASP A 75 7.67 -4.70 6.03
C ASP A 75 7.60 -5.56 7.32
N SER A 76 8.58 -5.38 8.21
CA SER A 76 8.75 -6.21 9.40
C SER A 76 8.06 -5.65 10.66
N GLY A 77 7.61 -4.39 10.61
CA GLY A 77 7.13 -3.62 11.75
C GLY A 77 8.26 -2.94 12.54
N ASN A 78 9.51 -3.06 12.08
CA ASN A 78 10.69 -2.45 12.70
C ASN A 78 11.62 -1.90 11.62
N VAL A 79 12.23 -0.75 11.88
CA VAL A 79 13.40 -0.25 11.14
C VAL A 79 14.67 -0.74 11.83
N ASP A 80 15.31 -1.76 11.25
CA ASP A 80 16.50 -2.38 11.81
C ASP A 80 17.61 -2.67 10.76
N VAL A 81 18.51 -3.61 11.09
CA VAL A 81 19.64 -3.97 10.23
C VAL A 81 19.19 -4.60 8.92
N PHE A 82 18.03 -5.25 8.87
CA PHE A 82 17.51 -5.84 7.63
C PHE A 82 17.13 -4.75 6.64
N ASP A 83 16.49 -3.67 7.08
CA ASP A 83 16.15 -2.54 6.22
C ASP A 83 17.39 -1.76 5.78
N LEU A 84 18.38 -1.61 6.67
CA LEU A 84 19.67 -1.05 6.29
C LEU A 84 20.33 -1.85 5.15
N LEU A 85 20.25 -3.18 5.19
CA LEU A 85 20.83 -4.01 4.14
C LEU A 85 20.05 -3.88 2.82
N GLU A 86 18.73 -3.73 2.88
CA GLU A 86 17.91 -3.46 1.70
C GLU A 86 18.20 -2.08 1.08
N LEU A 87 18.34 -1.04 1.91
CA LEU A 87 18.76 0.29 1.46
C LEU A 87 20.13 0.24 0.77
N LEU A 88 21.07 -0.52 1.32
CA LEU A 88 22.40 -0.70 0.74
C LEU A 88 22.38 -1.48 -0.58
N ASP A 89 21.43 -2.40 -0.79
CA ASP A 89 21.26 -3.12 -2.05
C ASP A 89 20.71 -2.22 -3.17
N ALA A 90 19.89 -1.22 -2.81
CA ALA A 90 19.30 -0.26 -3.73
C ALA A 90 20.19 0.96 -4.06
N TRP A 91 21.41 1.05 -3.52
CA TRP A 91 22.25 2.25 -3.56
C TRP A 91 22.52 2.76 -4.98
N GLY A 92 22.29 4.07 -5.20
CA GLY A 92 22.48 4.74 -6.48
C GLY A 92 21.19 5.28 -7.08
N SER A 93 21.22 5.63 -8.37
CA SER A 93 20.05 6.22 -9.03
C SER A 93 18.91 5.23 -9.19
N CYS A 94 17.69 5.67 -8.87
CA CYS A 94 16.48 4.87 -9.08
C CYS A 94 16.23 4.66 -10.58
N SER A 95 15.91 3.42 -10.96
CA SER A 95 15.53 3.09 -12.35
C SER A 95 14.14 3.65 -12.68
N ASP A 96 13.25 3.58 -11.69
CA ASP A 96 11.93 4.18 -11.69
C ASP A 96 11.78 5.02 -10.41
N PRO A 97 11.83 6.37 -10.51
CA PRO A 97 11.68 7.23 -9.33
C PRO A 97 10.31 7.14 -8.65
N SER A 98 9.31 6.52 -9.27
CA SER A 98 7.99 6.27 -8.65
C SER A 98 7.88 4.92 -7.94
N ASP A 99 8.90 4.06 -8.10
CA ASP A 99 8.98 2.73 -7.49
C ASP A 99 10.41 2.49 -6.98
N CYS A 100 10.79 3.24 -5.94
CA CYS A 100 12.10 3.19 -5.32
C CYS A 100 11.97 3.31 -3.79
N PRO A 101 11.55 2.24 -3.09
CA PRO A 101 11.22 2.29 -1.66
C PRO A 101 12.36 2.79 -0.77
N ALA A 102 13.61 2.53 -1.15
CA ALA A 102 14.80 2.96 -0.42
C ALA A 102 15.16 4.46 -0.61
N ASP A 103 14.52 5.19 -1.53
CA ASP A 103 14.68 6.64 -1.70
C ASP A 103 13.72 7.38 -0.75
N LEU A 104 14.04 7.31 0.54
CA LEU A 104 13.23 7.84 1.63
C LEU A 104 13.07 9.37 1.56
N THR A 105 14.01 10.06 0.90
CA THR A 105 13.96 11.52 0.71
C THR A 105 13.22 11.96 -0.56
N GLY A 106 12.87 11.01 -1.45
CA GLY A 106 12.16 11.26 -2.70
C GLY A 106 12.99 12.05 -3.73
N SER A 107 14.30 11.87 -3.73
CA SER A 107 15.25 12.61 -4.56
C SER A 107 15.46 12.00 -5.96
N GLY A 108 15.04 10.76 -6.16
CA GLY A 108 15.31 9.90 -7.31
C GLY A 108 16.65 9.15 -7.23
N VAL A 109 17.36 9.21 -6.10
CA VAL A 109 18.66 8.56 -5.87
C VAL A 109 18.71 8.07 -4.43
N VAL A 110 19.06 6.80 -4.22
CA VAL A 110 19.38 6.23 -2.91
C VAL A 110 20.83 6.55 -2.58
N ASP A 111 21.04 7.43 -1.60
CA ASP A 111 22.37 7.81 -1.14
C ASP A 111 22.49 7.98 0.39
N VAL A 112 23.48 8.75 0.83
CA VAL A 112 23.72 8.96 2.25
C VAL A 112 22.58 9.70 2.94
N PHE A 113 21.78 10.50 2.23
CA PHE A 113 20.66 11.21 2.80
C PHE A 113 19.52 10.26 3.16
N ASP A 114 19.26 9.23 2.35
CA ASP A 114 18.28 8.19 2.69
C ASP A 114 18.77 7.29 3.81
N LEU A 115 20.08 7.01 3.87
CA LEU A 115 20.67 6.32 5.02
C LEU A 115 20.45 7.09 6.33
N LEU A 116 20.59 8.43 6.31
CA LEU A 116 20.36 9.24 7.50
C LEU A 116 18.87 9.26 7.89
N GLU A 117 17.97 9.33 6.91
CA GLU A 117 16.52 9.23 7.16
C GLU A 117 16.15 7.87 7.78
N LEU A 118 16.73 6.77 7.29
CA LEU A 118 16.54 5.43 7.86
C LEU A 118 17.00 5.37 9.33
N LEU A 119 18.17 5.95 9.63
CA LEU A 119 18.70 5.96 11.00
C LEU A 119 17.90 6.85 11.95
N ASP A 120 17.27 7.92 11.46
CA ASP A 120 16.40 8.79 12.25
C ASP A 120 15.08 8.09 12.65
N ASN A 121 14.68 7.06 11.90
CA ASN A 121 13.50 6.23 12.16
C ASN A 121 13.83 4.87 12.80
N TRP A 122 15.06 4.66 13.28
CA TRP A 122 15.50 3.36 13.80
C TRP A 122 14.70 2.89 15.03
N GLY A 123 14.22 1.64 14.99
CA GLY A 123 13.47 1.01 16.07
C GLY A 123 12.12 0.47 15.62
N GLU A 124 11.21 0.29 16.59
CA GLU A 124 9.85 -0.17 16.32
C GLU A 124 9.09 0.90 15.53
N CYS A 125 8.40 0.47 14.47
CA CYS A 125 7.51 1.31 13.68
C CYS A 125 6.30 1.68 14.55
N PRO A 126 5.96 2.98 14.72
CA PRO A 126 4.71 3.36 15.37
C PRO A 126 3.57 2.73 14.60
N THR A 127 2.81 1.80 15.18
CA THR A 127 1.62 1.25 14.52
C THR A 127 0.60 2.36 14.27
N ASP A 128 -0.32 2.16 13.32
CA ASP A 128 -1.41 3.09 13.11
C ASP A 128 -2.09 3.37 14.48
N PRO A 129 -2.21 4.64 14.92
CA PRO A 129 -2.81 4.95 16.21
C PRO A 129 -4.24 4.40 16.35
N ASN A 130 -4.93 4.18 15.23
CA ASN A 130 -6.24 3.55 15.16
C ASN A 130 -6.20 2.03 14.87
N SER A 131 -5.04 1.39 15.05
CA SER A 131 -4.86 -0.06 14.86
C SER A 131 -4.64 -0.79 16.18
N CYS A 132 -5.11 -2.03 16.21
CA CYS A 132 -4.90 -3.00 17.26
C CYS A 132 -3.66 -3.85 17.11
N GLU A 133 -2.85 -3.60 16.08
CA GLU A 133 -1.55 -4.25 15.94
C GLU A 133 -0.73 -4.02 17.21
N ASN A 134 -0.35 -5.14 17.85
CA ASN A 134 0.32 -5.20 19.14
C ASN A 134 -0.43 -4.58 20.35
N SER A 135 -1.71 -4.24 20.20
CA SER A 135 -2.51 -3.56 21.24
C SER A 135 -3.72 -4.37 21.75
N CYS A 136 -3.91 -5.62 21.29
CA CYS A 136 -5.04 -6.47 21.69
C CYS A 136 -5.22 -6.57 23.22
N GLY A 137 -6.43 -6.26 23.70
CA GLY A 137 -6.83 -6.24 25.11
C GLY A 137 -6.58 -4.91 25.83
N PHE A 138 -6.07 -3.89 25.13
CA PHE A 138 -5.70 -2.59 25.72
C PHE A 138 -6.10 -1.42 24.81
N GLU A 139 -5.85 -0.21 25.30
CA GLU A 139 -5.97 1.04 24.54
C GLU A 139 -4.77 1.17 23.57
N ALA A 140 -5.06 1.42 22.29
CA ALA A 140 -4.06 1.74 21.27
C ALA A 140 -3.60 3.20 21.36
N LEU A 141 -2.55 3.57 20.61
CA LEU A 141 -1.93 4.90 20.69
C LEU A 141 -2.89 6.06 20.36
N GLY A 142 -3.91 5.83 19.54
CA GLY A 142 -4.94 6.79 19.14
C GLY A 142 -6.09 6.96 20.13
N GLY A 143 -6.10 6.20 21.23
CA GLY A 143 -7.13 6.25 22.27
C GLY A 143 -8.38 5.41 21.98
N CYS A 144 -8.33 4.55 20.97
CA CYS A 144 -9.31 3.51 20.72
C CYS A 144 -8.95 2.22 21.50
N TRP A 145 -9.92 1.34 21.72
CA TRP A 145 -9.78 0.12 22.51
C TRP A 145 -9.85 -1.13 21.64
N CYS A 146 -8.95 -2.07 21.95
CA CYS A 146 -8.78 -3.35 21.26
C CYS A 146 -9.29 -4.53 22.08
N ASP A 147 -10.41 -4.36 22.79
CA ASP A 147 -11.01 -5.37 23.64
C ASP A 147 -12.49 -5.61 23.30
N GLU A 148 -13.10 -6.63 23.93
CA GLU A 148 -14.52 -6.97 23.71
C GLU A 148 -15.49 -5.86 24.18
N ALA A 149 -15.04 -4.97 25.09
CA ALA A 149 -15.90 -3.92 25.62
C ALA A 149 -16.00 -2.71 24.68
N CYS A 150 -15.08 -2.57 23.72
CA CYS A 150 -15.03 -1.42 22.82
C CYS A 150 -16.35 -1.20 22.06
N VAL A 151 -17.06 -2.27 21.69
CA VAL A 151 -18.36 -2.18 21.00
C VAL A 151 -19.41 -1.51 21.90
N GLY A 152 -19.36 -1.79 23.20
CA GLY A 152 -20.27 -1.20 24.18
C GLY A 152 -19.99 0.28 24.44
N PHE A 153 -18.73 0.71 24.32
CA PHE A 153 -18.32 2.10 24.52
C PHE A 153 -18.30 2.92 23.22
N GLY A 154 -18.29 2.27 22.06
CA GLY A 154 -18.20 2.90 20.74
C GLY A 154 -16.82 3.50 20.46
N ASP A 155 -15.77 2.89 21.02
CA ASP A 155 -14.37 3.33 20.93
C ASP A 155 -13.45 2.25 20.34
N CYS A 156 -13.97 1.32 19.53
CA CYS A 156 -13.16 0.33 18.84
C CYS A 156 -12.16 0.97 17.86
N CYS A 157 -10.96 0.42 17.80
CA CYS A 157 -10.00 0.71 16.73
C CYS A 157 -10.49 0.13 15.40
N ASP A 158 -9.97 0.65 14.28
CA ASP A 158 -10.49 0.39 12.93
C ASP A 158 -10.37 -1.10 12.52
N ASP A 159 -9.36 -1.80 13.03
CA ASP A 159 -9.04 -3.20 12.74
C ASP A 159 -9.22 -4.13 13.96
N ALA A 160 -9.85 -3.66 15.05
CA ALA A 160 -10.00 -4.42 16.30
C ALA A 160 -10.67 -5.78 16.10
N CYS A 161 -11.65 -5.80 15.19
CA CYS A 161 -12.40 -6.97 14.78
C CYS A 161 -11.52 -8.06 14.12
N GLU A 162 -10.53 -7.67 13.31
CA GLU A 162 -9.73 -8.60 12.49
C GLU A 162 -8.39 -8.96 13.12
N VAL A 163 -7.70 -8.00 13.75
CA VAL A 163 -6.39 -8.21 14.35
C VAL A 163 -6.48 -8.99 15.66
N CYS A 164 -7.54 -8.79 16.44
CA CYS A 164 -7.69 -9.40 17.77
C CYS A 164 -8.67 -10.60 17.79
N GLU A 165 -9.13 -11.09 16.63
CA GLU A 165 -10.05 -12.22 16.48
C GLU A 165 -11.25 -12.17 17.45
N LEU A 166 -11.85 -10.98 17.61
CA LEU A 166 -12.91 -10.75 18.58
C LEU A 166 -14.28 -11.16 18.00
N ASP A 167 -14.77 -12.34 18.41
CA ASP A 167 -16.05 -12.92 17.98
C ASP A 167 -17.28 -12.01 18.22
N SER A 168 -17.19 -11.04 19.13
CA SER A 168 -18.28 -10.13 19.51
C SER A 168 -18.35 -8.86 18.65
N CYS A 169 -17.36 -8.60 17.81
CA CYS A 169 -17.22 -7.33 17.10
C CYS A 169 -17.74 -7.40 15.63
N VAL A 170 -17.99 -8.61 15.12
CA VAL A 170 -18.33 -8.92 13.71
C VAL A 170 -19.55 -8.17 13.14
N ASP A 171 -20.40 -7.59 13.99
CA ASP A 171 -21.60 -6.86 13.57
C ASP A 171 -21.61 -5.37 13.98
N SER A 172 -20.50 -4.81 14.51
CA SER A 172 -20.48 -3.44 15.06
C SER A 172 -19.15 -2.67 14.99
N CYS A 173 -18.11 -3.22 14.35
CA CYS A 173 -17.15 -2.42 13.59
C CYS A 173 -17.66 -2.36 12.12
#